data_AF-A0A1Y3BDY7-F1
#
_entry.id   AF-A0A1Y3BDY7-F1
#
_cell.length_a   1.000
_cell.length_b   1.000
_cell.length_c   1.000
_cell.angle_alpha   90.00
_cell.angle_beta   90.00
_cell.angle_gamma   90.00
#
_symmetry.space_group_name_H-M   'P 1'
#
loop_
_entity.id
_entity.type
_entity.pdbx_description
1 polymer ?
#
loop_
_entity_poly.entity_id
_entity_poly.type
_entity_poly.pdbx_seq_one_letter_code
_entity_poly.pdbx_strand_id
1 'polypeptide(L)'
;DDDDDDENITKSTSKDVFSKENVAKRKARFEDSMNIQSSIQTNSSSFKKSNNNNREVVRFNNNPRFSSSSFSIDYDGNGGEFDLSTIEPIVGTNDNLEKQYLRLTQAPDPSTVRPLHVLQKSLKMVKDKWRTIQDYNYVCDQLKSIRQDITVQCIRNSFTVEVYETHARIALEKGDHGEFNQCQSQLKVLYKEKENVGDCPNRCEFIGYLILYYIYSKNENGKYLQNILHELDHRDKQDEVISHALRVRNAWSLKFYHHLFRLYDRAPKMSGYLMDWFIERERKLAFMTIIKSYVFFSVLTFRFFFNLPFK
;
A
#
# COMPACT_ATOMS: atom_id res chain seq x y z
N ASP A 1 -50.51 -40.71 -9.53
CA ASP A 1 -50.84 -39.56 -10.37
C ASP A 1 -50.50 -38.26 -9.64
N ASP A 2 -49.26 -37.85 -9.37
CA ASP A 2 -47.90 -38.39 -9.46
C ASP A 2 -47.01 -37.37 -8.72
N ASP A 3 -46.01 -37.88 -7.99
CA ASP A 3 -44.62 -37.41 -7.79
C ASP A 3 -44.37 -35.94 -7.33
N ASP A 4 -43.87 -35.72 -6.11
CA ASP A 4 -42.45 -35.71 -5.70
C ASP A 4 -41.60 -34.62 -6.37
N ASP A 5 -41.14 -33.63 -5.60
CA ASP A 5 -39.71 -33.29 -5.47
C ASP A 5 -39.46 -32.19 -4.40
N ASP A 6 -38.74 -32.61 -3.37
CA ASP A 6 -38.02 -31.81 -2.38
C ASP A 6 -36.97 -30.89 -3.03
N GLU A 7 -36.86 -29.63 -2.60
CA GLU A 7 -35.54 -28.96 -2.63
C GLU A 7 -35.31 -28.00 -1.45
N ASN A 8 -34.50 -28.52 -0.53
CA ASN A 8 -33.72 -27.88 0.53
C ASN A 8 -33.45 -26.37 0.37
N ILE A 9 -34.18 -25.55 1.14
CA ILE A 9 -33.75 -24.20 1.50
C ILE A 9 -32.62 -24.33 2.52
N THR A 10 -31.39 -24.42 2.03
CA THR A 10 -30.19 -24.32 2.86
C THR A 10 -30.15 -22.94 3.51
N LYS A 11 -30.34 -22.90 4.83
CA LYS A 11 -30.07 -21.73 5.67
C LYS A 11 -28.65 -21.23 5.39
N SER A 12 -28.52 -20.09 4.72
CA SER A 12 -27.25 -19.36 4.66
C SER A 12 -26.95 -18.78 6.04
N THR A 13 -26.36 -19.58 6.93
CA THR A 13 -25.72 -19.07 8.14
C THR A 13 -24.73 -17.99 7.72
N SER A 14 -24.99 -16.75 8.17
CA SER A 14 -24.07 -15.63 8.05
C SER A 14 -22.75 -16.01 8.71
N LYS A 15 -21.77 -16.44 7.91
CA LYS A 15 -20.42 -16.70 8.40
C LYS A 15 -19.86 -15.38 8.92
N ASP A 16 -19.45 -15.38 10.18
CA ASP A 16 -18.80 -14.22 10.79
C ASP A 16 -17.60 -13.82 9.94
N VAL A 17 -17.64 -12.62 9.39
CA VAL A 17 -16.64 -12.12 8.46
C VAL A 17 -15.27 -11.99 9.16
N PHE A 18 -15.26 -11.90 10.49
CA PHE A 18 -14.05 -11.91 11.32
C PHE A 18 -13.67 -13.29 11.87
N SER A 19 -14.31 -14.35 11.39
CA SER A 19 -13.95 -15.71 11.75
C SER A 19 -12.46 -16.00 11.46
N LYS A 20 -11.86 -16.85 12.30
CA LYS A 20 -10.45 -17.31 12.15
C LYS A 20 -10.17 -17.86 10.74
N GLU A 21 -11.18 -18.40 10.08
CA GLU A 21 -11.12 -18.90 8.69
C GLU A 21 -10.84 -17.77 7.67
N ASN A 22 -11.48 -16.60 7.83
CA ASN A 22 -11.25 -15.47 6.94
C ASN A 22 -9.90 -14.80 7.19
N VAL A 23 -9.41 -14.79 8.43
CA VAL A 23 -8.04 -14.36 8.77
C VAL A 23 -7.00 -15.31 8.13
N ALA A 24 -7.24 -16.62 8.16
CA ALA A 24 -6.36 -17.61 7.52
C ALA A 24 -6.32 -17.46 5.99
N LYS A 25 -7.47 -17.21 5.34
CA LYS A 25 -7.54 -16.93 3.90
C LYS A 25 -6.77 -15.66 3.50
N ARG A 26 -6.70 -14.65 4.38
CA ARG A 26 -5.91 -13.43 4.15
C ARG A 26 -4.42 -13.69 4.27
N LYS A 27 -4.01 -14.49 5.26
CA LYS A 27 -2.60 -14.90 5.44
C LYS A 27 -2.07 -15.67 4.22
N ALA A 28 -2.88 -16.58 3.66
CA ALA A 28 -2.51 -17.31 2.45
C ALA A 28 -2.27 -16.40 1.22
N ARG A 29 -3.10 -15.37 1.02
CA ARG A 29 -2.91 -14.38 -0.08
C ARG A 29 -1.62 -13.58 0.05
N PHE A 30 -1.13 -13.39 1.28
CA PHE A 30 0.14 -12.74 1.53
C PHE A 30 1.33 -13.62 1.14
N GLU A 31 1.29 -14.91 1.49
CA GLU A 31 2.36 -15.86 1.14
C GLU A 31 2.55 -15.96 -0.38
N ASP A 32 1.47 -15.98 -1.15
CA ASP A 32 1.50 -15.93 -2.62
C ASP A 32 2.18 -14.64 -3.12
N SER A 33 1.86 -13.48 -2.52
CA SER A 33 2.46 -12.20 -2.90
C SER A 33 3.97 -12.13 -2.61
N MET A 34 4.44 -12.77 -1.53
CA MET A 34 5.87 -12.86 -1.20
C MET A 34 6.61 -13.84 -2.11
N ASN A 35 5.94 -14.90 -2.59
CA ASN A 35 6.54 -15.92 -3.45
C ASN A 35 6.65 -15.46 -4.91
N ILE A 36 5.67 -14.74 -5.44
CA ILE A 36 5.72 -14.16 -6.80
C ILE A 36 6.93 -13.22 -6.97
N GLN A 37 7.31 -12.47 -5.93
CA GLN A 37 8.51 -11.63 -5.97
C GLN A 37 9.83 -12.42 -6.03
N SER A 38 9.86 -13.67 -5.53
CA SER A 38 11.07 -14.52 -5.56
C SER A 38 11.29 -15.21 -6.90
N SER A 39 10.22 -15.48 -7.66
CA SER A 39 10.28 -16.17 -8.96
C SER A 39 10.63 -15.26 -10.16
N ILE A 40 10.60 -13.93 -9.99
CA ILE A 40 10.90 -12.99 -11.09
C ILE A 40 12.43 -12.84 -11.31
N GLN A 41 13.27 -13.26 -10.37
CA GLN A 41 14.73 -13.16 -10.47
C GLN A 41 15.43 -14.31 -11.21
N THR A 42 14.74 -15.36 -11.65
CA THR A 42 15.40 -16.56 -12.20
C THR A 42 15.43 -16.69 -13.73
N ASN A 43 14.91 -15.73 -14.49
CA ASN A 43 14.92 -15.79 -15.96
C ASN A 43 15.65 -14.60 -16.61
N SER A 44 16.98 -14.60 -16.54
CA SER A 44 17.82 -13.88 -17.50
C SER A 44 19.17 -14.59 -17.69
N SER A 45 19.13 -15.74 -18.36
CA SER A 45 20.34 -16.37 -18.89
C SER A 45 20.80 -15.71 -20.18
N SER A 46 22.10 -15.36 -20.20
CA SER A 46 22.99 -15.29 -21.36
C SER A 46 22.85 -14.12 -22.35
N PHE A 47 23.61 -13.04 -22.09
CA PHE A 47 24.19 -12.22 -23.15
C PHE A 47 25.70 -12.08 -22.97
N LYS A 48 26.42 -12.39 -24.06
CA LYS A 48 27.88 -12.47 -24.17
C LYS A 48 28.51 -11.09 -24.05
N LYS A 49 29.66 -11.05 -23.35
CA LYS A 49 30.63 -9.94 -23.34
C LYS A 49 31.07 -9.59 -24.77
N SER A 50 31.02 -8.30 -25.11
CA SER A 50 31.94 -7.72 -26.09
C SER A 50 32.51 -6.42 -25.52
N ASN A 51 33.83 -6.38 -25.41
CA ASN A 51 34.62 -5.18 -25.16
C ASN A 51 34.37 -4.16 -26.27
N ASN A 52 34.17 -2.89 -25.90
CA ASN A 52 34.82 -1.81 -26.65
C ASN A 52 34.95 -0.56 -25.79
N ASN A 53 36.18 -0.05 -25.74
CA ASN A 53 36.53 1.24 -25.19
C ASN A 53 35.93 2.33 -26.09
N ASN A 54 35.25 3.32 -25.50
CA ASN A 54 35.47 4.74 -25.83
C ASN A 54 34.72 5.64 -24.85
N ARG A 55 35.46 6.61 -24.33
CA ARG A 55 35.00 7.74 -23.53
C ARG A 55 34.33 8.74 -24.47
N GLU A 56 33.06 9.07 -24.24
CA GLU A 56 32.50 10.34 -24.70
C GLU A 56 31.60 10.95 -23.62
N VAL A 57 31.95 12.19 -23.27
CA VAL A 57 31.27 13.05 -22.31
C VAL A 57 30.07 13.67 -23.04
N VAL A 58 28.85 13.22 -22.72
CA VAL A 58 27.64 13.87 -23.24
C VAL A 58 27.08 14.80 -22.17
N ARG A 59 27.27 16.09 -22.39
CA ARG A 59 26.64 17.19 -21.64
C ARG A 59 25.15 17.20 -21.97
N PHE A 60 24.29 16.99 -20.97
CA PHE A 60 22.86 17.19 -21.11
C PHE A 60 22.46 18.60 -20.67
N ASN A 61 21.73 19.27 -21.57
CA ASN A 61 21.28 20.64 -21.46
C ASN A 61 20.01 20.69 -20.61
N ASN A 62 20.01 21.52 -19.57
CA ASN A 62 18.91 21.71 -18.65
C ASN A 62 17.74 22.49 -19.28
N ASN A 63 16.51 22.11 -18.93
CA ASN A 63 15.49 23.11 -18.61
C ASN A 63 14.54 22.59 -17.51
N PRO A 64 14.13 23.45 -16.54
CA PRO A 64 13.68 23.03 -15.23
C PRO A 64 12.16 23.03 -15.10
N ARG A 65 11.64 22.17 -14.22
CA ARG A 65 10.47 22.33 -13.34
C ARG A 65 10.03 20.94 -12.89
N PHE A 66 10.24 20.58 -11.63
CA PHE A 66 9.22 20.04 -10.74
C PHE A 66 9.79 19.76 -9.35
N SER A 67 9.09 20.24 -8.33
CA SER A 67 9.47 20.25 -6.91
C SER A 67 9.88 18.88 -6.38
N SER A 68 11.10 18.83 -5.85
CA SER A 68 11.51 17.92 -4.79
C SER A 68 10.57 18.09 -3.59
N SER A 69 9.89 17.02 -3.19
CA SER A 69 9.20 16.98 -1.91
C SER A 69 10.24 16.82 -0.80
N SER A 70 10.77 17.95 -0.33
CA SER A 70 11.64 18.05 0.83
C SER A 70 10.94 17.56 2.09
N PHE A 71 11.69 16.85 2.94
CA PHE A 71 11.41 16.75 4.36
C PHE A 71 11.34 18.17 4.94
N SER A 72 10.20 18.55 5.52
CA SER A 72 10.06 19.80 6.25
C SER A 72 10.76 19.67 7.61
N ILE A 73 11.98 20.20 7.70
CA ILE A 73 12.53 20.73 8.96
C ILE A 73 12.27 22.23 8.88
N ASP A 74 11.37 22.72 9.71
CA ASP A 74 11.18 24.15 9.91
C ASP A 74 12.42 24.69 10.64
N TYR A 75 13.35 25.27 9.89
CA TYR A 75 14.40 26.12 10.42
C TYR A 75 14.22 27.52 9.82
N ASP A 76 14.06 28.47 10.73
CA ASP A 76 13.79 29.87 10.46
C ASP A 76 14.96 30.56 9.74
N GLY A 77 14.63 31.43 8.79
CA GLY A 77 15.47 32.55 8.36
C GLY A 77 16.74 32.27 7.56
N ASN A 78 16.64 32.51 6.24
CA ASN A 78 17.72 32.96 5.34
C ASN A 78 18.72 31.88 4.85
N GLY A 79 18.49 31.33 3.64
CA GLY A 79 19.44 30.41 3.01
C GLY A 79 19.21 30.26 1.51
N GLY A 80 20.27 30.49 0.72
CA GLY A 80 20.27 30.32 -0.73
C GLY A 80 19.90 28.90 -1.18
N GLU A 81 19.43 28.80 -2.41
CA GLU A 81 19.06 27.56 -3.10
C GLU A 81 20.23 26.56 -3.05
N PHE A 82 20.12 25.56 -2.16
CA PHE A 82 21.15 24.56 -1.94
C PHE A 82 21.03 23.45 -2.99
N ASP A 83 21.90 23.50 -4.01
CA ASP A 83 21.90 22.55 -5.12
C ASP A 83 22.44 21.17 -4.68
N LEU A 84 21.49 20.25 -4.42
CA LEU A 84 21.76 18.85 -4.06
C LEU A 84 22.54 18.06 -5.12
N SER A 85 22.67 18.57 -6.35
CA SER A 85 23.44 17.91 -7.42
C SER A 85 24.96 17.97 -7.20
N THR A 86 25.43 18.78 -6.23
CA THR A 86 26.85 18.95 -5.89
C THR A 86 27.34 17.99 -4.79
N ILE A 87 26.45 17.22 -4.14
CA ILE A 87 26.84 16.25 -3.11
C ILE A 87 27.18 14.93 -3.79
N GLU A 88 28.46 14.53 -3.75
CA GLU A 88 28.84 13.17 -4.14
C GLU A 88 28.05 12.16 -3.30
N PRO A 89 27.34 11.19 -3.92
CA PRO A 89 26.61 10.18 -3.17
C PRO A 89 27.59 9.42 -2.28
N ILE A 90 27.39 9.50 -0.97
CA ILE A 90 28.14 8.69 -0.01
C ILE A 90 27.90 7.22 -0.39
N VAL A 91 28.96 6.44 -0.56
CA VAL A 91 28.86 4.99 -0.73
C VAL A 91 29.25 4.34 0.59
N GLY A 92 28.32 3.56 1.16
CA GLY A 92 28.55 2.90 2.43
C GLY A 92 29.60 1.78 2.37
N THR A 93 30.27 1.51 3.48
CA THR A 93 31.29 0.44 3.62
C THR A 93 30.98 -0.56 4.75
N ASN A 94 29.81 -0.46 5.38
CA ASN A 94 29.39 -1.36 6.45
C ASN A 94 28.95 -2.73 5.91
N ASP A 95 29.67 -3.80 6.24
CA ASP A 95 29.35 -5.17 5.81
C ASP A 95 28.37 -5.93 6.73
N ASN A 96 27.94 -5.31 7.84
CA ASN A 96 26.99 -5.95 8.75
C ASN A 96 25.60 -6.06 8.10
N LEU A 97 24.99 -7.24 8.18
CA LEU A 97 23.62 -7.44 7.65
C LEU A 97 22.56 -6.83 8.58
N GLU A 98 22.78 -6.91 9.88
CA GLU A 98 21.91 -6.34 10.90
C GLU A 98 22.43 -4.98 11.32
N LYS A 99 21.55 -4.00 11.39
CA LYS A 99 21.90 -2.65 11.83
C LYS A 99 20.69 -1.97 12.45
N GLN A 100 20.83 -1.46 13.67
CA GLN A 100 19.75 -0.73 14.35
C GLN A 100 19.40 0.55 13.58
N TYR A 101 18.11 0.89 13.53
CA TYR A 101 17.69 2.18 13.00
C TYR A 101 17.98 3.30 14.02
N LEU A 102 18.73 4.31 13.60
CA LEU A 102 19.06 5.48 14.41
C LEU A 102 18.66 6.74 13.65
N ARG A 103 18.01 7.70 14.30
CA ARG A 103 17.75 9.00 13.67
C ARG A 103 19.08 9.72 13.44
N LEU A 104 19.31 10.18 12.21
CA LEU A 104 20.51 10.95 11.89
C LEU A 104 20.42 12.31 12.54
N THR A 105 21.40 12.63 13.39
CA THR A 105 21.59 13.95 14.01
C THR A 105 22.81 14.67 13.46
N GLN A 106 23.63 13.98 12.67
CA GLN A 106 24.86 14.46 12.04
C GLN A 106 25.00 13.82 10.65
N ALA A 107 26.00 14.29 9.88
CA ALA A 107 26.34 13.69 8.60
C ALA A 107 26.72 12.20 8.80
N PRO A 108 26.16 11.28 8.01
CA PRO A 108 26.40 9.85 8.16
C PRO A 108 27.84 9.49 7.75
N ASP A 109 28.55 8.76 8.62
CA ASP A 109 29.86 8.17 8.31
C ASP A 109 29.67 6.98 7.34
N PRO A 110 30.41 6.90 6.22
CA PRO A 110 30.36 5.76 5.30
C PRO A 110 30.47 4.39 5.97
N SER A 111 31.26 4.26 7.05
CA SER A 111 31.44 3.02 7.81
C SER A 111 30.18 2.57 8.55
N THR A 112 29.20 3.47 8.72
CA THR A 112 27.91 3.18 9.37
C THR A 112 26.80 2.88 8.36
N VAL A 113 27.06 3.02 7.07
CA VAL A 113 26.08 2.83 5.97
C VAL A 113 26.41 1.56 5.20
N ARG A 114 25.41 0.70 4.94
CA ARG A 114 25.62 -0.55 4.18
C ARG A 114 25.63 -0.28 2.67
N PRO A 115 26.60 -0.79 1.90
CA PRO A 115 26.56 -0.71 0.43
C PRO A 115 25.43 -1.55 -0.15
N LEU A 116 25.05 -1.25 -1.41
CA LEU A 116 23.92 -1.88 -2.10
C LEU A 116 23.89 -3.42 -2.02
N HIS A 117 25.04 -4.07 -2.25
CA HIS A 117 25.12 -5.54 -2.24
C HIS A 117 24.88 -6.14 -0.84
N VAL A 118 25.21 -5.41 0.23
CA VAL A 118 24.91 -5.79 1.63
C VAL A 118 23.45 -5.51 1.95
N LEU A 119 22.89 -4.39 1.46
CA LEU A 119 21.46 -4.07 1.61
C LEU A 119 20.57 -5.15 0.97
N GLN A 120 20.94 -5.67 -0.20
CA GLN A 120 20.23 -6.78 -0.84
C GLN A 120 20.22 -8.05 0.02
N LYS A 121 21.38 -8.40 0.60
CA LYS A 121 21.50 -9.54 1.54
C LYS A 121 20.70 -9.29 2.83
N SER A 122 20.72 -8.06 3.32
CA SER A 122 19.99 -7.63 4.53
C SER A 122 18.47 -7.76 4.32
N LEU A 123 17.95 -7.27 3.20
CA LEU A 123 16.53 -7.43 2.87
C LEU A 123 16.11 -8.89 2.81
N LYS A 124 16.93 -9.76 2.18
CA LYS A 124 16.67 -11.21 2.12
C LYS A 124 16.57 -11.81 3.53
N MET A 125 17.56 -11.55 4.37
CA MET A 125 17.57 -12.01 5.76
C MET A 125 16.33 -11.53 6.54
N VAL A 126 15.93 -10.26 6.36
CA VAL A 126 14.73 -9.71 7.01
C VAL A 126 13.46 -10.40 6.53
N LYS A 127 13.31 -10.67 5.22
CA LYS A 127 12.17 -11.42 4.67
C LYS A 127 12.11 -12.84 5.25
N ASP A 128 13.26 -13.51 5.40
CA ASP A 128 13.34 -14.86 5.97
C ASP A 128 13.01 -14.88 7.47
N LYS A 129 13.50 -13.88 8.23
CA LYS A 129 13.14 -13.71 9.66
C LYS A 129 11.66 -13.37 9.83
N TRP A 130 11.07 -12.58 8.93
CA TRP A 130 9.63 -12.32 8.96
C TRP A 130 8.83 -13.61 8.79
N ARG A 131 9.19 -14.45 7.81
CA ARG A 131 8.50 -15.71 7.53
C ARG A 131 8.58 -16.71 8.69
N THR A 132 9.69 -16.73 9.42
CA THR A 132 9.97 -17.75 10.45
C THR A 132 9.61 -17.31 11.86
N ILE A 133 10.01 -16.10 12.26
CA ILE A 133 9.90 -15.61 13.66
C ILE A 133 8.71 -14.66 13.83
N GLN A 134 8.35 -13.90 12.78
CA GLN A 134 7.29 -12.88 12.81
C GLN A 134 7.45 -11.80 13.91
N ASP A 135 8.67 -11.51 14.35
CA ASP A 135 8.95 -10.38 15.24
C ASP A 135 8.86 -9.05 14.49
N TYR A 136 7.76 -8.33 14.69
CA TYR A 136 7.51 -7.07 14.01
C TYR A 136 8.44 -5.94 14.45
N ASN A 137 8.80 -5.87 15.73
CA ASN A 137 9.65 -4.79 16.23
C ASN A 137 11.03 -4.87 15.59
N TYR A 138 11.60 -6.07 15.57
CA TYR A 138 12.85 -6.35 14.89
C TYR A 138 12.78 -6.05 13.39
N VAL A 139 11.77 -6.58 12.69
CA VAL A 139 11.66 -6.41 11.24
C VAL A 139 11.42 -4.95 10.85
N CYS A 140 10.58 -4.22 11.60
CA CYS A 140 10.33 -2.80 11.39
C CYS A 140 11.61 -1.98 11.57
N ASP A 141 12.38 -2.22 12.65
CA ASP A 141 13.67 -1.57 12.89
C ASP A 141 14.67 -1.83 11.74
N GLN A 142 14.80 -3.08 11.31
CA GLN A 142 15.71 -3.44 10.22
C GLN A 142 15.29 -2.81 8.87
N LEU A 143 14.00 -2.80 8.55
CA LEU A 143 13.52 -2.18 7.30
C LEU A 143 13.65 -0.65 7.32
N LYS A 144 13.47 0.00 8.48
CA LYS A 144 13.76 1.43 8.64
C LYS A 144 15.24 1.73 8.43
N SER A 145 16.11 0.90 9.01
CA SER A 145 17.55 0.98 8.85
C SER A 145 17.99 0.80 7.39
N ILE A 146 17.42 -0.17 6.66
CA ILE A 146 17.69 -0.38 5.22
C ILE A 146 17.22 0.82 4.40
N ARG A 147 15.98 1.31 4.65
CA ARG A 147 15.43 2.49 3.94
C ARG A 147 16.29 3.73 4.17
N GLN A 148 16.81 3.92 5.38
CA GLN A 148 17.71 5.02 5.71
C GLN A 148 19.02 4.94 4.90
N ASP A 149 19.65 3.77 4.84
CA ASP A 149 20.88 3.58 4.07
C ASP A 149 20.66 3.85 2.58
N ILE A 150 19.52 3.45 2.03
CA ILE A 150 19.13 3.74 0.65
C ILE A 150 18.98 5.24 0.43
N THR A 151 18.33 5.95 1.36
CA THR A 151 18.12 7.40 1.27
C THR A 151 19.43 8.17 1.35
N VAL A 152 20.32 7.81 2.29
CA VAL A 152 21.64 8.46 2.46
C VAL A 152 22.51 8.31 1.21
N GLN A 153 22.45 7.15 0.56
CA GLN A 153 23.23 6.86 -0.64
C GLN A 153 22.52 7.30 -1.93
N CYS A 154 21.35 7.94 -1.83
CA CYS A 154 20.51 8.34 -2.97
C CYS A 154 20.21 7.20 -3.97
N ILE A 155 20.06 5.96 -3.48
CA ILE A 155 19.80 4.80 -4.34
C ILE A 155 18.33 4.82 -4.79
N ARG A 156 18.10 4.98 -6.10
CA ARG A 156 16.76 5.03 -6.71
C ARG A 156 16.66 4.05 -7.87
N ASN A 157 16.39 2.78 -7.56
CA ASN A 157 16.25 1.71 -8.55
C ASN A 157 15.14 0.73 -8.13
N SER A 158 15.00 -0.38 -8.88
CA SER A 158 14.00 -1.42 -8.58
C SER A 158 14.15 -2.06 -7.19
N PHE A 159 15.37 -2.12 -6.64
CA PHE A 159 15.60 -2.61 -5.28
C PHE A 159 15.01 -1.66 -4.23
N THR A 160 15.13 -0.34 -4.43
CA THR A 160 14.47 0.64 -3.56
C THR A 160 12.97 0.41 -3.53
N VAL A 161 12.34 0.21 -4.70
CA VAL A 161 10.91 -0.11 -4.77
C VAL A 161 10.60 -1.38 -3.98
N GLU A 162 11.36 -2.48 -4.17
CA GLU A 162 11.15 -3.74 -3.46
C GLU A 162 11.19 -3.57 -1.92
N VAL A 163 12.14 -2.81 -1.39
CA VAL A 163 12.27 -2.55 0.05
C VAL A 163 11.02 -1.86 0.59
N TYR A 164 10.56 -0.81 -0.11
CA TYR A 164 9.39 -0.05 0.29
C TYR A 164 8.10 -0.86 0.19
N GLU A 165 7.93 -1.64 -0.89
CA GLU A 165 6.79 -2.54 -1.05
C GLU A 165 6.76 -3.61 0.06
N THR A 166 7.92 -4.22 0.35
CA THR A 166 8.05 -5.25 1.40
C THR A 166 7.65 -4.69 2.75
N HIS A 167 8.19 -3.53 3.12
CA HIS A 167 7.88 -2.90 4.41
C HIS A 167 6.42 -2.47 4.50
N ALA A 168 5.85 -1.92 3.42
CA ALA A 168 4.44 -1.57 3.38
C ALA A 168 3.53 -2.79 3.58
N ARG A 169 3.81 -3.93 2.95
CA ARG A 169 3.01 -5.16 3.13
C ARG A 169 3.10 -5.69 4.56
N ILE A 170 4.29 -5.70 5.16
CA ILE A 170 4.49 -6.14 6.55
C ILE A 170 3.75 -5.21 7.53
N ALA A 171 3.79 -3.89 7.29
CA ALA A 171 3.04 -2.91 8.08
C ALA A 171 1.52 -3.13 7.96
N LEU A 172 1.00 -3.45 6.76
CA LEU A 172 -0.40 -3.81 6.57
C LEU A 172 -0.81 -5.03 7.40
N GLU A 173 0.02 -6.09 7.39
CA GLU A 173 -0.27 -7.32 8.14
C GLU A 173 -0.38 -7.08 9.65
N LYS A 174 0.42 -6.15 10.19
CA LYS A 174 0.40 -5.78 11.62
C LYS A 174 -0.52 -4.62 11.97
N GLY A 175 -1.16 -4.00 10.98
CA GLY A 175 -2.03 -2.84 11.21
C GLY A 175 -1.27 -1.56 11.61
N ASP A 176 -0.01 -1.42 11.20
CA ASP A 176 0.76 -0.20 11.46
C ASP A 176 0.47 0.84 10.37
N HIS A 177 -0.51 1.70 10.68
CA HIS A 177 -0.99 2.74 9.76
C HIS A 177 0.11 3.77 9.44
N GLY A 178 0.96 4.08 10.43
CA GLY A 178 1.99 5.11 10.32
C GLY A 178 3.11 4.68 9.38
N GLU A 179 3.63 3.47 9.56
CA GLU A 179 4.68 2.92 8.70
C GLU A 179 4.16 2.64 7.28
N PHE A 180 2.95 2.11 7.15
CA PHE A 180 2.33 1.93 5.83
C PHE A 180 2.24 3.27 5.08
N ASN A 181 1.73 4.33 5.71
CA ASN A 181 1.58 5.63 5.07
C ASN A 181 2.93 6.26 4.68
N GLN A 182 3.98 6.09 5.49
CA GLN A 182 5.33 6.54 5.16
C GLN A 182 5.86 5.82 3.92
N CYS A 183 5.76 4.49 3.87
CA CYS A 183 6.19 3.73 2.70
C CYS A 183 5.38 4.10 1.46
N GLN A 184 4.09 4.28 1.63
CA GLN A 184 3.18 4.59 0.54
C GLN A 184 3.44 5.97 -0.09
N SER A 185 3.76 6.97 0.74
CA SER A 185 4.16 8.29 0.27
C SER A 185 5.42 8.21 -0.60
N GLN A 186 6.40 7.38 -0.22
CA GLN A 186 7.61 7.21 -1.01
C GLN A 186 7.37 6.41 -2.31
N LEU A 187 6.58 5.33 -2.25
CA LEU A 187 6.23 4.53 -3.43
C LEU A 187 5.53 5.37 -4.51
N LYS A 188 4.65 6.29 -4.09
CA LYS A 188 4.00 7.23 -5.01
C LYS A 188 4.99 8.07 -5.82
N VAL A 189 6.10 8.50 -5.19
CA VAL A 189 7.15 9.27 -5.87
C VAL A 189 7.97 8.34 -6.78
N LEU A 190 8.41 7.19 -6.27
CA LEU A 190 9.22 6.23 -7.02
C LEU A 190 8.53 5.75 -8.31
N TYR A 191 7.22 5.48 -8.27
CA TYR A 191 6.47 5.03 -9.46
C TYR A 191 6.34 6.09 -10.55
N LYS A 192 6.60 7.37 -10.27
CA LYS A 192 6.66 8.44 -11.29
C LYS A 192 8.01 8.50 -11.99
N GLU A 193 9.06 7.94 -11.39
CA GLU A 193 10.44 8.00 -11.88
C GLU A 193 10.79 6.77 -12.73
N LYS A 194 9.97 6.49 -13.75
CA LYS A 194 10.09 5.28 -14.56
C LYS A 194 11.49 5.09 -15.19
N GLU A 195 12.16 6.19 -15.53
CA GLU A 195 13.53 6.19 -16.08
C GLU A 195 14.57 5.60 -15.11
N ASN A 196 14.37 5.79 -13.79
CA ASN A 196 15.31 5.34 -12.75
C ASN A 196 14.97 3.95 -12.22
N VAL A 197 13.69 3.72 -11.89
CA VAL A 197 13.26 2.49 -11.20
C VAL A 197 12.88 1.36 -12.15
N GLY A 198 12.66 1.65 -13.43
CA GLY A 198 12.22 0.69 -14.43
C GLY A 198 10.74 0.30 -14.28
N ASP A 199 10.39 -0.86 -14.84
CA ASP A 199 9.02 -1.37 -14.77
C ASP A 199 8.67 -1.87 -13.37
N CYS A 200 7.55 -1.39 -12.84
CA CYS A 200 7.07 -1.66 -11.49
C CYS A 200 5.80 -2.53 -11.54
N PRO A 201 5.90 -3.87 -11.46
CA PRO A 201 4.75 -4.76 -11.64
C PRO A 201 3.66 -4.59 -10.57
N ASN A 202 4.05 -4.19 -9.36
CA ASN A 202 3.11 -4.01 -8.25
C ASN A 202 2.57 -2.57 -8.15
N ARG A 203 2.87 -1.68 -9.11
CA ARG A 203 2.37 -0.29 -9.10
C ARG A 203 0.85 -0.25 -8.90
N CYS A 204 0.10 -1.07 -9.64
CA CYS A 204 -1.36 -1.08 -9.56
C CYS A 204 -1.88 -1.54 -8.20
N GLU A 205 -1.21 -2.51 -7.57
CA GLU A 205 -1.52 -2.97 -6.21
C GLU A 205 -1.47 -1.82 -5.22
N PHE A 206 -0.36 -1.09 -5.20
CA PHE A 206 -0.17 0.01 -4.26
C PHE A 206 -1.03 1.22 -4.60
N ILE A 207 -1.40 1.46 -5.86
CA ILE A 207 -2.41 2.49 -6.19
C ILE A 207 -3.79 2.09 -5.66
N GLY A 208 -4.18 0.81 -5.79
CA GLY A 208 -5.41 0.30 -5.19
C GLY A 208 -5.43 0.49 -3.68
N TYR A 209 -4.32 0.17 -3.00
CA TYR A 209 -4.17 0.45 -1.57
C TYR A 209 -4.24 1.94 -1.26
N LEU A 210 -3.68 2.81 -2.11
CA LEU A 210 -3.77 4.26 -1.92
C LEU A 210 -5.23 4.75 -1.89
N ILE A 211 -6.07 4.26 -2.81
CA ILE A 211 -7.48 4.61 -2.88
C ILE A 211 -8.22 4.20 -1.61
N LEU A 212 -8.00 2.97 -1.15
CA LEU A 212 -8.60 2.44 0.08
C LEU A 212 -8.12 3.19 1.33
N TYR A 213 -6.84 3.59 1.37
CA TYR A 213 -6.30 4.40 2.46
C TYR A 213 -7.00 5.76 2.60
N TYR A 214 -7.33 6.41 1.48
CA TYR A 214 -8.09 7.67 1.52
C TYR A 214 -9.53 7.51 2.03
N ILE A 215 -10.15 6.35 1.81
CA ILE A 215 -11.45 6.01 2.42
C ILE A 215 -11.30 5.88 3.94
N TYR A 216 -10.22 5.24 4.38
CA TYR A 216 -9.89 5.11 5.79
C TYR A 216 -9.70 6.48 6.45
N SER A 217 -8.80 7.31 5.90
CA SER A 217 -8.38 8.59 6.49
C SER A 217 -9.47 9.67 6.49
N LYS A 218 -10.60 9.43 5.80
CA LYS A 218 -11.68 10.41 5.61
C LYS A 218 -11.14 11.78 5.20
N ASN A 219 -10.21 11.83 4.25
CA ASN A 219 -9.88 13.12 3.64
C ASN A 219 -11.10 13.58 2.84
N GLU A 220 -12.03 14.26 3.51
CA GLU A 220 -13.30 14.81 3.00
C GLU A 220 -13.06 15.76 1.82
N ASN A 221 -11.85 16.30 1.73
CA ASN A 221 -11.32 16.99 0.56
C ASN A 221 -10.94 15.97 -0.52
N GLY A 222 -11.95 15.41 -1.19
CA GLY A 222 -11.80 14.42 -2.27
C GLY A 222 -10.86 14.80 -3.42
N LYS A 223 -10.28 16.01 -3.41
CA LYS A 223 -9.27 16.53 -4.35
C LYS A 223 -8.10 15.57 -4.58
N TYR A 224 -7.52 14.97 -3.53
CA TYR A 224 -6.39 14.05 -3.71
C TYR A 224 -6.79 12.75 -4.41
N LEU A 225 -7.96 12.22 -4.06
CA LEU A 225 -8.50 11.05 -4.72
C LEU A 225 -8.83 11.37 -6.19
N GLN A 226 -9.40 12.54 -6.47
CA GLN A 226 -9.67 12.98 -7.85
C GLN A 226 -8.39 13.10 -8.69
N ASN A 227 -7.31 13.63 -8.11
CA ASN A 227 -6.02 13.68 -8.81
C ASN A 227 -5.52 12.28 -9.18
N ILE A 228 -5.64 11.31 -8.29
CA ILE A 228 -5.27 9.91 -8.59
C ILE A 228 -6.17 9.36 -9.69
N LEU A 229 -7.47 9.59 -9.62
CA LEU A 229 -8.41 9.12 -10.65
C LEU A 229 -8.12 9.73 -12.03
N HIS A 230 -7.56 10.94 -12.08
CA HIS A 230 -7.14 11.61 -13.31
C HIS A 230 -5.79 11.08 -13.82
N GLU A 231 -4.86 10.73 -12.94
CA GLU A 231 -3.58 10.09 -13.28
C GLU A 231 -3.73 8.63 -13.75
N LEU A 232 -4.91 8.01 -13.55
CA LEU A 232 -5.18 6.60 -13.91
C LEU A 232 -5.59 6.42 -15.38
N ASP A 233 -4.79 5.66 -16.11
CA ASP A 233 -5.09 5.21 -17.47
C ASP A 233 -6.21 4.17 -17.52
N HIS A 234 -6.76 3.94 -18.72
CA HIS A 234 -7.78 2.91 -18.94
C HIS A 234 -7.29 1.50 -18.58
N ARG A 235 -6.01 1.20 -18.86
CA ARG A 235 -5.38 -0.09 -18.50
C ARG A 235 -5.29 -0.26 -16.99
N ASP A 236 -4.91 0.78 -16.25
CA ASP A 236 -4.83 0.73 -14.79
C ASP A 236 -6.21 0.43 -14.18
N LYS A 237 -7.28 0.99 -14.75
CA LYS A 237 -8.66 0.75 -14.27
C LYS A 237 -9.16 -0.68 -14.49
N GLN A 238 -8.51 -1.45 -15.38
CA GLN A 238 -8.81 -2.87 -15.59
C GLN A 238 -8.10 -3.79 -14.61
N ASP A 239 -7.06 -3.32 -13.92
CA ASP A 239 -6.38 -4.08 -12.88
C ASP A 239 -7.36 -4.48 -11.77
N GLU A 240 -7.26 -5.73 -11.30
CA GLU A 240 -8.17 -6.31 -10.32
C GLU A 240 -8.24 -5.47 -9.04
N VAL A 241 -7.08 -5.00 -8.54
CA VAL A 241 -6.97 -4.28 -7.27
C VAL A 241 -7.53 -2.87 -7.40
N ILE A 242 -7.18 -2.16 -8.48
CA ILE A 242 -7.69 -0.82 -8.74
C ILE A 242 -9.20 -0.87 -8.98
N SER A 243 -9.68 -1.77 -9.85
CA SER A 243 -11.11 -1.96 -10.13
C SER A 243 -11.90 -2.30 -8.87
N HIS A 244 -11.36 -3.15 -7.99
CA HIS A 244 -11.94 -3.42 -6.68
C HIS A 244 -11.99 -2.17 -5.81
N ALA A 245 -10.89 -1.44 -5.66
CA ALA A 245 -10.82 -0.23 -4.84
C ALA A 245 -11.79 0.88 -5.31
N LEU A 246 -11.96 1.03 -6.63
CA LEU A 246 -12.94 1.95 -7.22
C LEU A 246 -14.38 1.55 -6.89
N ARG A 247 -14.70 0.25 -6.98
CA ARG A 247 -16.03 -0.28 -6.58
C ARG A 247 -16.29 -0.07 -5.09
N VAL A 248 -15.28 -0.30 -4.24
CA VAL A 248 -15.36 -0.04 -2.79
C VAL A 248 -15.61 1.44 -2.53
N ARG A 249 -14.88 2.33 -3.20
CA ARG A 249 -15.06 3.79 -3.09
C ARG A 249 -16.48 4.22 -3.45
N ASN A 250 -17.02 3.71 -4.57
CA ASN A 250 -18.38 4.03 -5.01
C ASN A 250 -19.44 3.51 -4.03
N ALA A 251 -19.31 2.26 -3.55
CA ALA A 251 -20.22 1.69 -2.56
C ALA A 251 -20.17 2.46 -1.23
N TRP A 252 -18.97 2.88 -0.81
CA TRP A 252 -18.76 3.68 0.40
C TRP A 252 -19.34 5.10 0.28
N SER A 253 -19.17 5.78 -0.85
CA SER A 253 -19.72 7.14 -1.04
C SER A 253 -21.25 7.15 -1.11
N LEU A 254 -21.85 6.14 -1.74
CA LEU A 254 -23.31 5.99 -1.86
C LEU A 254 -23.98 5.33 -0.64
N LYS A 255 -23.21 4.96 0.39
CA LYS A 255 -23.69 4.23 1.57
C LYS A 255 -24.41 2.92 1.22
N PHE A 256 -23.96 2.25 0.16
CA PHE A 256 -24.44 0.92 -0.25
C PHE A 256 -23.78 -0.17 0.58
N TYR A 257 -24.16 -0.25 1.86
CA TYR A 257 -23.51 -1.09 2.86
C TYR A 257 -23.47 -2.58 2.50
N HIS A 258 -24.57 -3.15 2.00
CA HIS A 258 -24.59 -4.56 1.56
C HIS A 258 -23.55 -4.84 0.46
N HIS A 259 -23.45 -3.93 -0.52
CA HIS A 259 -22.46 -4.07 -1.58
C HIS A 259 -21.04 -3.91 -1.04
N LEU A 260 -20.81 -2.98 -0.13
CA LEU A 260 -19.52 -2.74 0.54
C LEU A 260 -19.03 -3.98 1.29
N PHE A 261 -19.88 -4.63 2.09
CA PHE A 261 -19.48 -5.85 2.83
C PHE A 261 -19.19 -7.03 1.89
N ARG A 262 -19.97 -7.17 0.81
CA ARG A 262 -19.67 -8.19 -0.22
C ARG A 262 -18.35 -7.93 -0.95
N LEU A 263 -17.97 -6.67 -1.16
CA LEU A 263 -16.67 -6.31 -1.73
C LEU A 263 -15.54 -6.58 -0.73
N TYR A 264 -15.78 -6.36 0.55
CA TYR A 264 -14.83 -6.68 1.62
C TYR A 264 -14.51 -8.19 1.68
N ASP A 265 -15.52 -9.06 1.57
CA ASP A 265 -15.31 -10.52 1.52
C ASP A 265 -14.48 -10.98 0.31
N ARG A 266 -14.54 -10.23 -0.79
CA ARG A 266 -13.88 -10.52 -2.07
C ARG A 266 -12.67 -9.61 -2.32
N ALA A 267 -12.04 -9.08 -1.28
CA ALA A 267 -10.95 -8.12 -1.40
C ALA A 267 -9.66 -8.76 -1.97
N PRO A 268 -9.16 -8.37 -3.16
CA PRO A 268 -7.99 -8.98 -3.77
C PRO A 268 -6.70 -8.65 -3.01
N LYS A 269 -5.68 -9.52 -3.14
CA LYS A 269 -4.38 -9.36 -2.47
C LYS A 269 -4.52 -9.01 -0.98
N MET A 270 -3.84 -7.96 -0.50
CA MET A 270 -3.90 -7.49 0.89
C MET A 270 -4.94 -6.38 1.12
N SER A 271 -5.80 -6.08 0.13
CA SER A 271 -6.82 -5.03 0.27
C SER A 271 -7.72 -5.23 1.49
N GLY A 272 -7.95 -6.49 1.90
CA GLY A 272 -8.72 -6.82 3.09
C GLY A 272 -8.13 -6.24 4.39
N TYR A 273 -6.81 -6.31 4.57
CA TYR A 273 -6.12 -5.75 5.74
C TYR A 273 -6.32 -4.24 5.84
N LEU A 274 -6.31 -3.56 4.70
CA LEU A 274 -6.52 -2.12 4.65
C LEU A 274 -7.99 -1.74 4.86
N MET A 275 -8.92 -2.56 4.36
CA MET A 275 -10.35 -2.37 4.60
C MET A 275 -10.73 -2.59 6.08
N ASP A 276 -10.02 -3.46 6.79
CA ASP A 276 -10.23 -3.70 8.24
C ASP A 276 -10.18 -2.39 9.04
N TRP A 277 -9.37 -1.41 8.62
CA TRP A 277 -9.18 -0.14 9.33
C TRP A 277 -10.43 0.74 9.36
N PHE A 278 -11.37 0.55 8.43
CA PHE A 278 -12.59 1.36 8.38
C PHE A 278 -13.89 0.55 8.34
N ILE A 279 -13.84 -0.77 8.10
CA ILE A 279 -15.05 -1.57 7.92
C ILE A 279 -15.93 -1.60 9.16
N GLU A 280 -15.34 -1.61 10.36
CA GLU A 280 -16.07 -1.60 11.63
C GLU A 280 -16.83 -0.28 11.85
N ARG A 281 -16.23 0.84 11.41
CA ARG A 281 -16.91 2.15 11.39
C ARG A 281 -18.12 2.12 10.47
N GLU A 282 -17.96 1.60 9.25
CA GLU A 282 -19.07 1.53 8.29
C GLU A 282 -20.16 0.53 8.72
N ARG A 283 -19.80 -0.53 9.44
CA ARG A 283 -20.74 -1.46 10.09
C ARG A 283 -21.65 -0.74 11.09
N LYS A 284 -21.07 0.06 11.99
CA LYS A 284 -21.87 0.86 12.95
C LYS A 284 -22.81 1.82 12.23
N LEU A 285 -22.34 2.48 11.15
CA LEU A 285 -23.18 3.37 10.34
C LEU A 285 -24.32 2.63 9.63
N ALA A 286 -24.06 1.42 9.11
CA ALA A 286 -25.07 0.57 8.51
C ALA A 286 -26.17 0.21 9.52
N PHE A 287 -25.80 -0.25 10.72
CA PHE A 287 -26.76 -0.54 11.79
C PHE A 287 -27.59 0.67 12.20
N MET A 288 -26.97 1.83 12.35
CA MET A 288 -27.69 3.06 12.67
C MET A 288 -28.69 3.46 11.58
N THR A 289 -28.33 3.24 10.32
CA THR A 289 -29.22 3.50 9.17
C THR A 289 -30.43 2.57 9.20
N ILE A 290 -30.22 1.28 9.47
CA ILE A 290 -31.27 0.27 9.63
C ILE A 290 -32.20 0.65 10.78
N ILE A 291 -31.67 0.92 11.98
CA ILE A 291 -32.48 1.28 13.15
C ILE A 291 -33.34 2.51 12.85
N LYS A 292 -32.76 3.55 12.24
CA LYS A 292 -33.50 4.77 11.87
C LYS A 292 -34.63 4.49 10.89
N SER A 293 -34.43 3.62 9.89
CA SER A 293 -35.49 3.28 8.94
C SER A 293 -36.63 2.54 9.62
N TYR A 294 -36.35 1.63 10.56
CA TYR A 294 -37.40 0.89 11.28
C TYR A 294 -38.15 1.73 12.32
N VAL A 295 -37.46 2.59 13.06
CA VAL A 295 -38.11 3.52 14.01
C VAL A 295 -39.00 4.51 13.25
N PHE A 296 -38.50 5.07 12.15
CA PHE A 296 -39.32 5.94 11.29
C PHE A 296 -40.50 5.18 10.69
N PHE A 297 -40.31 3.94 10.23
CA PHE A 297 -41.39 3.11 9.71
C PHE A 297 -42.46 2.83 10.77
N SER A 298 -42.08 2.55 12.03
CA SER A 298 -43.02 2.32 13.12
C SER A 298 -43.83 3.58 13.48
N VAL A 299 -43.20 4.76 13.49
CA VAL A 299 -43.87 6.03 13.77
C VAL A 299 -44.77 6.44 12.60
N LEU A 300 -44.32 6.23 11.35
CA LEU A 300 -45.09 6.56 10.16
C LEU A 300 -46.28 5.61 9.98
N THR A 301 -46.11 4.31 10.22
CA THR A 301 -47.24 3.35 10.22
C THR A 301 -48.22 3.67 11.35
N PHE A 302 -47.77 4.04 12.55
CA PHE A 302 -48.68 4.51 13.61
C PHE A 302 -49.45 5.75 13.16
N ARG A 303 -48.77 6.74 12.58
CA ARG A 303 -49.42 7.99 12.12
C ARG A 303 -50.35 7.77 10.93
N PHE A 304 -50.03 6.83 10.03
CA PHE A 304 -50.84 6.49 8.86
C PHE A 304 -52.06 5.64 9.26
N PHE A 305 -51.91 4.69 10.19
CA PHE A 305 -53.03 3.92 10.75
C PHE A 305 -53.98 4.78 11.60
N PHE A 306 -53.47 5.77 12.34
CA PHE A 306 -54.31 6.66 13.15
C PHE A 306 -54.86 7.90 12.42
N ASN A 307 -54.37 8.23 11.22
CA ASN A 307 -54.93 9.33 10.38
C ASN A 307 -55.67 8.85 9.13
N LEU A 308 -55.93 7.55 9.00
CA LEU A 308 -56.91 7.07 8.02
C LEU A 308 -58.31 7.30 8.61
N PRO A 309 -59.14 8.19 8.04
CA PRO A 309 -60.54 8.31 8.46
C PRO A 309 -61.24 6.97 8.21
N PHE A 310 -61.83 6.39 9.24
CA PHE A 310 -62.85 5.36 9.04
C PHE A 310 -64.10 6.06 8.52
N LYS A 311 -64.31 5.92 7.19
CA LYS A 311 -65.38 6.51 6.35
C LYS A 311 -65.28 7.99 6.05
#